data_AF-A0A1D2REY7-F1
#
_entry.id   AF-A0A1D2REY7-F1
#
_cell.length_a   1.000
_cell.length_b   1.000
_cell.length_c   1.000
_cell.angle_alpha   90.00
_cell.angle_beta   90.00
_cell.angle_gamma   90.00
#
_symmetry.space_group_name_H-M   'P 1'
#
loop_
_entity.id
_entity.type
_entity.pdbx_description
1 polymer ?
#
loop_
_entity_poly.entity_id
_entity_poly.type
_entity_poly.pdbx_seq_one_letter_code
_entity_poly.pdbx_strand_id
1 'polypeptide(L)'
;MKKWGLLFAAVVIVLLLAIAIWQAALPKTAEGTSPEGSACKLDKDCKAGLFCTMEACSSGNPGSPCTTGADCKTAFCVNFACTNGAQGDACHNLKNCQDGLMCVNGACASGNKGAPCMTADDCLTKFCARGTCTNGAEGDACETYKQCSEGLFCKESLCKGPEPPPAYADYFEKIELHKFNISNGNPGPDNPSEPTTDFKTSGGILLMVDAKEGIGGEAYFDVLNATSGEQIFTYPKWQMYGNMGRGFPMLPAGEYELRFYFENKSMHTILFGVSG
;
A
#
# COMPACT_ATOMS: atom_id res chain seq x y z
N MET A 1 29.92 -82.25 -27.59
CA MET A 1 29.08 -81.09 -27.18
C MET A 1 29.06 -80.82 -25.67
N LYS A 2 29.10 -81.82 -24.77
CA LYS A 2 29.06 -81.60 -23.29
C LYS A 2 30.24 -80.82 -22.67
N LYS A 3 31.47 -80.93 -23.20
CA LYS A 3 32.65 -80.25 -22.63
C LYS A 3 32.67 -78.73 -22.82
N TRP A 4 32.04 -78.22 -23.89
CA TRP A 4 31.95 -76.78 -24.15
C TRP A 4 30.89 -76.09 -23.27
N GLY A 5 29.82 -76.78 -22.90
CA GLY A 5 28.81 -76.25 -21.98
C GLY A 5 29.34 -76.00 -20.56
N LEU A 6 30.22 -76.88 -20.06
CA LEU A 6 30.86 -76.72 -18.74
C LEU A 6 31.86 -75.56 -18.70
N LEU A 7 32.62 -75.36 -19.79
CA LEU A 7 33.55 -74.25 -19.93
C LEU A 7 32.81 -72.91 -20.02
N PHE A 8 31.70 -72.86 -20.78
CA PHE A 8 30.88 -71.66 -20.89
C PHE A 8 30.23 -71.31 -19.54
N ALA A 9 29.70 -72.30 -18.81
CA ALA A 9 29.14 -72.08 -17.48
C ALA A 9 30.19 -71.56 -16.48
N ALA A 10 31.41 -72.10 -16.49
CA ALA A 10 32.49 -71.63 -15.62
C ALA A 10 32.89 -70.18 -15.91
N VAL A 11 32.98 -69.79 -17.18
CA VAL A 11 33.31 -68.40 -17.59
C VAL A 11 32.20 -67.43 -17.16
N VAL A 12 30.93 -67.80 -17.34
CA VAL A 12 29.80 -66.98 -16.89
C VAL A 12 29.81 -66.80 -15.37
N ILE A 13 30.08 -67.87 -14.61
CA ILE A 13 30.16 -67.78 -13.14
C ILE A 13 31.30 -66.86 -12.70
N VAL A 14 32.48 -66.97 -13.31
CA VAL A 14 33.62 -66.09 -12.99
C VAL A 14 33.30 -64.63 -13.33
N LEU A 15 32.64 -64.37 -14.45
CA LEU A 15 32.17 -63.02 -14.81
C LEU A 15 31.15 -62.47 -13.82
N LEU A 16 30.17 -63.28 -13.40
CA LEU A 16 29.18 -62.86 -12.41
C LEU A 16 29.81 -62.58 -11.04
N LEU A 17 30.78 -63.41 -10.62
CA LEU A 17 31.52 -63.18 -9.38
C LEU A 17 32.39 -61.92 -9.47
N ALA A 18 33.05 -61.68 -10.60
CA ALA A 18 33.83 -60.46 -10.81
C ALA A 18 32.93 -59.20 -10.79
N ILE A 19 31.75 -59.26 -11.40
CA ILE A 19 30.76 -58.17 -11.36
C ILE A 19 30.26 -57.95 -9.93
N ALA A 20 29.94 -59.01 -9.18
CA ALA A 20 29.48 -58.89 -7.79
C ALA A 20 30.57 -58.31 -6.87
N ILE A 21 31.83 -58.74 -7.03
CA ILE A 21 32.97 -58.18 -6.30
C ILE A 21 33.18 -56.72 -6.66
N TRP A 22 33.07 -56.36 -7.94
CA TRP A 22 33.19 -54.97 -8.40
C TRP A 22 32.05 -54.09 -7.85
N GLN A 23 30.81 -54.59 -7.83
CA GLN A 23 29.67 -53.89 -7.22
C GLN A 23 29.82 -53.71 -5.70
N ALA A 24 30.44 -54.67 -4.99
CA ALA A 24 30.70 -54.57 -3.56
C ALA A 24 31.89 -53.66 -3.21
N ALA A 25 32.84 -53.49 -4.12
CA ALA A 25 34.01 -52.62 -3.97
C ALA A 25 33.73 -51.15 -4.33
N LEU A 26 32.58 -50.84 -4.93
CA LEU A 26 32.13 -49.46 -5.07
C LEU A 26 31.90 -48.87 -3.66
N PRO A 27 32.51 -47.72 -3.33
CA PRO A 27 32.23 -47.07 -2.06
C PRO A 27 30.73 -46.78 -1.99
N LYS A 28 30.04 -47.41 -1.04
CA LYS A 28 28.70 -46.96 -0.66
C LYS A 28 28.86 -45.52 -0.22
N THR A 29 28.35 -44.59 -1.01
CA THR A 29 28.19 -43.19 -0.59
C THR A 29 27.52 -43.24 0.77
N ALA A 30 28.21 -42.78 1.81
CA ALA A 30 27.66 -42.69 3.15
C ALA A 30 26.50 -41.68 3.08
N GLU A 31 25.29 -42.20 2.88
CA GLU A 31 24.07 -41.40 2.91
C GLU A 31 23.98 -40.73 4.28
N GLY A 32 23.83 -39.40 4.32
CA GLY A 32 23.46 -38.66 5.54
C GLY A 32 24.59 -38.18 6.45
N THR A 33 25.86 -38.13 6.01
CA THR A 33 26.97 -37.64 6.86
C THR A 33 27.74 -36.45 6.32
N SER A 34 27.40 -35.93 5.14
CA SER A 34 28.19 -34.88 4.49
C SER A 34 28.08 -33.54 5.26
N PRO A 35 29.21 -32.91 5.66
CA PRO A 35 29.19 -31.63 6.35
C PRO A 35 28.79 -30.46 5.42
N GLU A 36 28.55 -29.28 5.99
CA GLU A 36 28.25 -28.04 5.25
C GLU A 36 29.30 -27.75 4.17
N GLY A 37 28.85 -27.29 3.01
CA GLY A 37 29.66 -27.06 1.81
C GLY A 37 29.96 -28.30 0.96
N SER A 38 29.63 -29.51 1.44
CA SER A 38 29.85 -30.74 0.67
C SER A 38 28.85 -30.90 -0.46
N ALA A 39 29.26 -31.52 -1.56
CA ALA A 39 28.36 -31.80 -2.68
C ALA A 39 27.20 -32.74 -2.28
N CYS A 40 26.01 -32.49 -2.82
CA CYS A 40 24.81 -33.27 -2.55
C CYS A 40 23.85 -33.26 -3.75
N LYS A 41 22.90 -34.19 -3.78
CA LYS A 41 21.77 -34.19 -4.73
C LYS A 41 20.42 -34.11 -4.04
N LEU A 42 20.34 -34.61 -2.81
CA LEU A 42 19.14 -34.65 -1.97
C LEU A 42 19.53 -34.26 -0.54
N ASP A 43 18.58 -33.72 0.24
CA ASP A 43 18.80 -33.37 1.65
C ASP A 43 19.35 -34.54 2.48
N LYS A 44 18.93 -35.77 2.16
CA LYS A 44 19.39 -36.99 2.82
C LYS A 44 20.88 -37.29 2.60
N ASP A 45 21.54 -36.63 1.64
CA ASP A 45 22.99 -36.78 1.42
C ASP A 45 23.80 -35.97 2.45
N CYS A 46 23.15 -35.01 3.09
CA CYS A 46 23.74 -34.10 4.06
C CYS A 46 23.57 -34.59 5.50
N LYS A 47 24.44 -34.11 6.39
CA LYS A 47 24.29 -34.31 7.84
C LYS A 47 22.94 -33.78 8.31
N ALA A 48 22.30 -34.49 9.24
CA ALA A 48 21.02 -34.10 9.81
C ALA A 48 20.99 -32.61 10.23
N GLY A 49 19.95 -31.89 9.80
CA GLY A 49 19.78 -30.45 10.04
C GLY A 49 20.39 -29.54 8.96
N LEU A 50 20.97 -30.10 7.90
CA LEU A 50 21.39 -29.41 6.68
C LEU A 50 20.41 -29.70 5.53
N PHE A 51 20.37 -28.79 4.56
CA PHE A 51 19.57 -28.88 3.33
C PHE A 51 20.50 -29.00 2.13
N CYS A 52 20.09 -29.73 1.10
CA CYS A 52 20.83 -29.78 -0.15
C CYS A 52 20.33 -28.68 -1.08
N THR A 53 21.11 -27.61 -1.17
CA THR A 53 20.72 -26.41 -1.91
C THR A 53 21.82 -26.04 -2.88
N MET A 54 21.46 -25.85 -4.15
CA MET A 54 22.43 -25.57 -5.24
C MET A 54 23.60 -26.57 -5.25
N GLU A 55 23.28 -27.86 -5.13
CA GLU A 55 24.23 -28.98 -5.13
C GLU A 55 25.22 -29.00 -3.96
N ALA A 56 25.02 -28.19 -2.92
CA ALA A 56 25.84 -28.18 -1.72
C ALA A 56 25.01 -28.25 -0.42
N CYS A 57 25.51 -28.96 0.58
CA CYS A 57 24.90 -29.01 1.91
C CYS A 57 25.00 -27.64 2.58
N SER A 58 23.88 -27.07 3.00
CA SER A 58 23.78 -25.75 3.61
C SER A 58 23.06 -25.81 4.95
N SER A 59 23.43 -24.94 5.89
CA SER A 59 22.77 -24.87 7.20
C SER A 59 21.36 -24.26 7.15
N GLY A 60 20.99 -23.59 6.05
CA GLY A 60 19.71 -22.89 5.91
C GLY A 60 19.50 -21.75 6.92
N ASN A 61 20.59 -21.29 7.56
CA ASN A 61 20.59 -20.16 8.47
C ASN A 61 20.56 -18.84 7.67
N PRO A 62 20.25 -17.69 8.28
CA PRO A 62 20.36 -16.40 7.60
C PRO A 62 21.73 -16.20 6.93
N GLY A 63 21.73 -15.77 5.66
CA GLY A 63 22.91 -15.67 4.79
C GLY A 63 23.24 -16.93 4.00
N SER A 64 22.67 -18.09 4.35
CA SER A 64 22.84 -19.33 3.58
C SER A 64 22.26 -19.19 2.16
N PRO A 65 22.89 -19.84 1.15
CA PRO A 65 22.31 -19.93 -0.18
C PRO A 65 20.91 -20.56 -0.17
N CYS A 66 20.02 -20.06 -1.02
CA CYS A 66 18.67 -20.60 -1.20
C CYS A 66 18.16 -20.41 -2.63
N THR A 67 17.21 -21.26 -3.02
CA THR A 67 16.40 -21.12 -4.25
C THR A 67 14.93 -20.91 -3.93
N THR A 68 14.46 -21.52 -2.83
CA THR A 68 13.11 -21.39 -2.31
C THR A 68 13.13 -21.28 -0.80
N GLY A 69 12.00 -20.93 -0.19
CA GLY A 69 11.88 -20.89 1.27
C GLY A 69 12.18 -22.23 1.96
N ALA A 70 11.99 -23.37 1.27
CA ALA A 70 12.26 -24.69 1.84
C ALA A 70 13.76 -24.94 2.13
N ASP A 71 14.65 -24.18 1.48
CA ASP A 71 16.10 -24.21 1.73
C ASP A 71 16.50 -23.49 3.04
N CYS A 72 15.56 -22.76 3.65
CA CYS A 72 15.79 -21.88 4.79
C CYS A 72 15.02 -22.34 6.02
N LYS A 73 15.67 -22.35 7.19
CA LYS A 73 15.01 -22.64 8.47
C LYS A 73 13.92 -21.62 8.82
N THR A 74 14.06 -20.40 8.32
CA THR A 74 13.10 -19.31 8.51
C THR A 74 11.97 -19.33 7.49
N ALA A 75 12.01 -20.24 6.51
CA ALA A 75 11.16 -20.23 5.32
C ALA A 75 11.32 -19.00 4.40
N PHE A 76 12.24 -18.08 4.72
CA PHE A 76 12.44 -16.84 3.97
C PHE A 76 13.68 -16.92 3.10
N CYS A 77 13.47 -17.10 1.79
CA CYS A 77 14.50 -17.01 0.77
C CYS A 77 14.27 -15.75 -0.08
N VAL A 78 15.21 -14.82 -0.05
CA VAL A 78 15.13 -13.55 -0.79
C VAL A 78 16.47 -13.27 -1.43
N ASN A 79 16.49 -12.89 -2.70
CA ASN A 79 17.74 -12.64 -3.46
C ASN A 79 18.77 -13.79 -3.33
N PHE A 80 18.30 -15.04 -3.36
CA PHE A 80 19.12 -16.26 -3.22
C PHE A 80 19.84 -16.44 -1.88
N ALA A 81 19.45 -15.69 -0.85
CA ALA A 81 19.94 -15.85 0.51
C ALA A 81 18.79 -16.02 1.51
N CYS A 82 18.99 -16.91 2.48
CA CYS A 82 18.09 -17.04 3.61
C CYS A 82 18.13 -15.78 4.47
N THR A 83 16.99 -15.35 5.00
CA THR A 83 16.89 -14.15 5.85
C THR A 83 16.08 -14.42 7.11
N ASN A 84 16.21 -13.57 8.14
CA ASN A 84 15.36 -13.64 9.34
C ASN A 84 13.98 -13.01 9.12
N GLY A 85 13.82 -12.23 8.05
CA GLY A 85 12.62 -11.42 7.80
C GLY A 85 12.44 -10.32 8.85
N ALA A 86 13.51 -9.97 9.57
CA ALA A 86 13.50 -8.93 10.59
C ALA A 86 13.42 -7.54 9.95
N GLN A 87 13.15 -6.50 10.74
CA GLN A 87 13.11 -5.13 10.23
C GLN A 87 14.44 -4.75 9.55
N GLY A 88 14.35 -4.25 8.31
CA GLY A 88 15.48 -3.91 7.45
C GLY A 88 15.93 -5.04 6.53
N ASP A 89 15.51 -6.29 6.77
CA ASP A 89 15.84 -7.42 5.91
C ASP A 89 15.18 -7.28 4.53
N ALA A 90 15.86 -7.78 3.51
CA ALA A 90 15.33 -7.79 2.14
C ALA A 90 14.04 -8.60 2.04
N CYS A 91 13.09 -8.15 1.22
CA CYS A 91 11.83 -8.83 0.96
C CYS A 91 11.35 -8.59 -0.48
N HIS A 92 10.53 -9.50 -1.00
CA HIS A 92 9.77 -9.29 -2.24
C HIS A 92 8.28 -9.08 -1.97
N ASN A 93 7.78 -9.60 -0.86
CA ASN A 93 6.41 -9.44 -0.41
C ASN A 93 6.30 -9.66 1.10
N LEU A 94 5.11 -9.43 1.66
CA LEU A 94 4.80 -9.55 3.08
C LEU A 94 5.23 -10.88 3.71
N LYS A 95 5.15 -12.00 2.97
CA LYS A 95 5.50 -13.33 3.48
C LYS A 95 7.00 -13.55 3.69
N ASN A 96 7.85 -12.61 3.27
CA ASN A 96 9.28 -12.63 3.55
C ASN A 96 9.65 -11.91 4.86
N CYS A 97 8.68 -11.29 5.52
CA CYS A 97 8.87 -10.56 6.76
C CYS A 97 8.24 -11.31 7.93
N GLN A 98 8.79 -11.10 9.12
CA GLN A 98 8.20 -11.58 10.36
C GLN A 98 6.82 -10.96 10.59
N ASP A 99 5.99 -11.66 11.38
CA ASP A 99 4.66 -11.21 11.74
C ASP A 99 4.68 -9.78 12.31
N GLY A 100 3.78 -8.94 11.81
CA GLY A 100 3.69 -7.52 12.20
C GLY A 100 4.61 -6.57 11.43
N LEU A 101 5.43 -7.08 10.50
CA LEU A 101 6.19 -6.26 9.56
C LEU A 101 5.56 -6.28 8.17
N MET A 102 5.86 -5.27 7.36
CA MET A 102 5.38 -5.08 5.99
C MET A 102 6.58 -5.04 5.04
N CYS A 103 6.42 -5.54 3.81
CA CYS A 103 7.48 -5.41 2.80
C CYS A 103 7.32 -4.10 2.04
N VAL A 104 8.13 -3.10 2.36
CA VAL A 104 8.06 -1.75 1.79
C VAL A 104 9.35 -1.46 1.05
N ASN A 105 9.24 -1.13 -0.25
CA ASN A 105 10.39 -0.83 -1.11
C ASN A 105 11.53 -1.88 -1.02
N GLY A 106 11.15 -3.16 -0.95
CA GLY A 106 12.10 -4.28 -0.90
C GLY A 106 12.75 -4.55 0.46
N ALA A 107 12.32 -3.87 1.54
CA ALA A 107 12.79 -4.13 2.90
C ALA A 107 11.62 -4.29 3.89
N CYS A 108 11.79 -5.16 4.89
CA CYS A 108 10.81 -5.32 5.95
C CYS A 108 10.78 -4.08 6.85
N ALA A 109 9.62 -3.47 7.01
CA ALA A 109 9.39 -2.26 7.79
C ALA A 109 8.25 -2.46 8.79
N SER A 110 8.25 -1.70 9.89
CA SER A 110 7.23 -1.86 10.94
C SER A 110 5.90 -1.17 10.64
N GLY A 111 5.84 -0.28 9.65
CA GLY A 111 4.67 0.55 9.36
C GLY A 111 4.29 1.56 10.45
N ASN A 112 5.04 1.63 11.55
CA ASN A 112 4.86 2.62 12.61
C ASN A 112 5.26 4.03 12.14
N LYS A 113 4.90 5.07 12.91
CA LYS A 113 5.39 6.44 12.64
C LYS A 113 6.92 6.44 12.46
N GLY A 114 7.37 7.09 11.39
CA GLY A 114 8.78 7.17 10.98
C GLY A 114 9.27 5.99 10.12
N ALA A 115 8.49 4.91 9.97
CA ALA A 115 8.82 3.84 9.05
C ALA A 115 8.76 4.32 7.59
N PRO A 116 9.55 3.73 6.67
CA PRO A 116 9.45 4.02 5.25
C PRO A 116 8.07 3.61 4.71
N CYS A 117 7.57 4.34 3.73
CA CYS A 117 6.32 4.05 3.04
C CYS A 117 6.36 4.55 1.58
N MET A 118 5.53 3.95 0.72
CA MET A 118 5.25 4.47 -0.62
C MET A 118 3.79 4.94 -0.73
N THR A 119 2.90 4.31 0.04
CA THR A 119 1.47 4.58 0.09
C THR A 119 0.97 4.57 1.53
N ALA A 120 -0.24 5.08 1.74
CA ALA A 120 -0.90 5.05 3.06
C ALA A 120 -1.04 3.63 3.64
N ASP A 121 -1.15 2.61 2.78
CA ASP A 121 -1.32 1.22 3.24
C ASP A 121 -0.05 0.59 3.79
N ASP A 122 1.11 1.18 3.52
CA ASP A 122 2.38 0.79 4.13
C ASP A 122 2.49 1.25 5.60
N CYS A 123 1.55 2.09 6.06
CA CYS A 123 1.54 2.68 7.39
C CYS A 123 0.38 2.17 8.24
N LEU A 124 0.67 1.78 9.48
CA LEU A 124 -0.34 1.45 10.48
C LEU A 124 -1.21 2.67 10.83
N THR A 125 -0.64 3.87 10.73
CA THR A 125 -1.35 5.14 10.92
C THR A 125 -2.23 5.54 9.75
N LYS A 126 -2.11 4.87 8.59
CA LYS A 126 -2.75 5.24 7.32
C LYS A 126 -2.32 6.58 6.73
N PHE A 127 -1.22 7.16 7.20
CA PHE A 127 -0.67 8.40 6.66
C PHE A 127 0.78 8.19 6.22
N CYS A 128 1.03 8.29 4.92
CA CYS A 128 2.36 8.26 4.31
C CYS A 128 2.66 9.60 3.64
N ALA A 129 3.64 10.34 4.16
CA ALA A 129 4.05 11.62 3.61
C ALA A 129 5.55 11.66 3.38
N ARG A 130 5.98 12.10 2.19
CA ARG A 130 7.40 12.21 1.82
C ARG A 130 8.20 10.93 2.08
N GLY A 131 7.59 9.77 1.81
CA GLY A 131 8.20 8.46 1.97
C GLY A 131 8.31 7.96 3.42
N THR A 132 7.66 8.62 4.38
CA THR A 132 7.66 8.22 5.79
C THR A 132 6.26 8.22 6.40
N CYS A 133 5.98 7.25 7.27
CA CYS A 133 4.72 7.19 7.99
C CYS A 133 4.62 8.32 9.01
N THR A 134 3.51 9.06 9.02
CA THR A 134 3.22 10.13 9.98
C THR A 134 1.97 9.78 10.78
N ASN A 135 1.57 10.61 11.76
CA ASN A 135 0.24 10.46 12.37
C ASN A 135 -0.81 11.29 11.61
N GLY A 136 -0.41 12.00 10.55
CA GLY A 136 -1.20 13.06 9.94
C GLY A 136 -1.58 14.16 10.93
N ALA A 137 -0.89 14.29 12.07
CA ALA A 137 -1.26 15.25 13.11
C ALA A 137 -0.84 16.67 12.73
N GLU A 138 -1.33 17.68 13.46
CA GLU A 138 -0.89 19.06 13.24
C GLU A 138 0.65 19.17 13.35
N GLY A 139 1.25 19.85 12.37
CA GLY A 139 2.70 19.97 12.21
C GLY A 139 3.39 18.76 11.53
N ASP A 140 2.70 17.64 11.30
CA ASP A 140 3.27 16.55 10.51
C ASP A 140 3.42 16.98 9.05
N ALA A 141 4.44 16.44 8.37
CA ALA A 141 4.67 16.74 6.96
C ALA A 141 3.54 16.19 6.08
N CYS A 142 3.25 16.91 4.99
CA CYS A 142 2.27 16.51 3.99
C CYS A 142 2.62 17.10 2.62
N GLU A 143 2.01 16.51 1.60
CA GLU A 143 1.99 16.96 0.21
C GLU A 143 0.55 17.19 -0.26
N THR A 144 -0.40 16.42 0.29
CA THR A 144 -1.85 16.55 0.06
C THR A 144 -2.60 16.43 1.38
N TYR A 145 -3.85 16.88 1.41
CA TYR A 145 -4.70 16.81 2.60
C TYR A 145 -4.94 15.36 3.09
N LYS A 146 -4.91 14.36 2.20
CA LYS A 146 -5.14 12.94 2.54
C LYS A 146 -4.07 12.37 3.48
N GLN A 147 -2.95 13.09 3.63
CA GLN A 147 -1.86 12.75 4.53
C GLN A 147 -2.02 13.40 5.91
N CYS A 148 -3.13 14.12 6.13
CA CYS A 148 -3.48 14.73 7.39
C CYS A 148 -4.72 14.06 7.98
N SER A 149 -4.77 14.04 9.32
CA SER A 149 -5.93 13.59 10.08
C SER A 149 -7.15 14.48 9.79
N GLU A 150 -8.33 13.95 10.08
CA GLU A 150 -9.59 14.66 9.89
C GLU A 150 -9.57 16.07 10.51
N GLY A 151 -10.08 17.06 9.76
CA GLY A 151 -10.09 18.47 10.17
C GLY A 151 -8.79 19.24 9.91
N LEU A 152 -7.74 18.59 9.42
CA LEU A 152 -6.46 19.22 9.09
C LEU A 152 -6.27 19.35 7.58
N PHE A 153 -5.58 20.42 7.17
CA PHE A 153 -5.28 20.70 5.77
C PHE A 153 -3.78 20.74 5.54
N CYS A 154 -3.34 20.31 4.36
CA CYS A 154 -1.94 20.43 3.99
C CYS A 154 -1.61 21.85 3.51
N LYS A 155 -0.94 22.64 4.35
CA LYS A 155 -0.57 24.03 4.07
C LYS A 155 0.91 24.24 4.33
N GLU A 156 1.62 24.80 3.35
CA GLU A 156 3.09 24.97 3.43
C GLU A 156 3.81 23.65 3.73
N SER A 157 3.31 22.54 3.17
CA SER A 157 3.80 21.17 3.42
C SER A 157 3.70 20.65 4.86
N LEU A 158 2.86 21.28 5.69
CA LEU A 158 2.56 20.82 7.03
C LEU A 158 1.05 20.66 7.18
N CYS A 159 0.62 19.63 7.90
CA CYS A 159 -0.75 19.52 8.35
C CYS A 159 -1.01 20.67 9.32
N LYS A 160 -1.95 21.55 8.99
CA LYS A 160 -2.33 22.68 9.83
C LYS A 160 -3.81 22.60 10.13
N GLY A 161 -4.16 22.99 11.35
CA GLY A 161 -5.55 23.17 11.77
C GLY A 161 -5.99 22.28 12.95
N PRO A 162 -7.30 22.08 13.13
CA PRO A 162 -8.35 22.79 12.40
C PRO A 162 -8.14 24.28 12.63
N GLU A 163 -8.16 25.11 11.58
CA GLU A 163 -8.39 26.52 11.87
C GLU A 163 -9.64 26.53 12.77
N PRO A 164 -9.62 27.25 13.91
CA PRO A 164 -10.75 27.28 14.85
C PRO A 164 -12.03 27.39 14.05
N PRO A 165 -13.14 26.70 14.45
CA PRO A 165 -14.36 26.58 13.64
C PRO A 165 -14.55 27.93 12.99
N PRO A 166 -14.43 28.02 11.65
CA PRO A 166 -14.10 29.29 11.04
C PRO A 166 -15.14 30.28 11.51
N ALA A 167 -14.77 31.56 11.48
CA ALA A 167 -15.66 32.67 11.82
C ALA A 167 -17.11 32.42 11.33
N TYR A 168 -17.31 31.67 10.25
CA TYR A 168 -18.57 31.05 9.83
C TYR A 168 -19.54 30.63 10.93
N ALA A 169 -19.15 29.97 12.02
CA ALA A 169 -20.13 29.53 13.02
C ALA A 169 -20.89 30.71 13.67
N ASP A 170 -20.31 31.92 13.64
CA ASP A 170 -21.00 33.15 14.05
C ASP A 170 -22.01 33.65 13.00
N TYR A 171 -21.86 33.24 11.74
CA TYR A 171 -22.60 33.75 10.58
C TYR A 171 -23.56 32.72 9.96
N PHE A 172 -23.29 31.42 10.09
CA PHE A 172 -23.96 30.35 9.37
C PHE A 172 -24.30 29.18 10.30
N GLU A 173 -25.47 28.59 10.07
CA GLU A 173 -25.86 27.31 10.65
C GLU A 173 -25.19 26.15 9.90
N LYS A 174 -25.01 26.30 8.57
CA LYS A 174 -24.62 25.20 7.71
C LYS A 174 -23.96 25.67 6.41
N ILE A 175 -22.91 24.97 5.98
CA ILE A 175 -22.27 25.16 4.67
C ILE A 175 -21.94 23.77 4.14
N GLU A 176 -22.64 23.31 3.12
CA GLU A 176 -22.49 21.93 2.61
C GLU A 176 -22.56 21.87 1.08
N LEU A 177 -21.96 20.82 0.52
CA LEU A 177 -22.17 20.46 -0.87
C LEU A 177 -23.31 19.45 -0.99
N HIS A 178 -24.16 19.67 -1.99
CA HIS A 178 -25.26 18.79 -2.33
C HIS A 178 -25.13 18.32 -3.78
N LYS A 179 -25.53 17.07 -4.04
CA LYS A 179 -25.77 16.55 -5.39
C LYS A 179 -27.22 16.79 -5.79
N PHE A 180 -27.46 17.00 -7.08
CA PHE A 180 -28.79 17.01 -7.67
C PHE A 180 -28.77 16.42 -9.08
N ASN A 181 -29.92 15.98 -9.58
CA ASN A 181 -30.03 15.41 -10.92
C ASN A 181 -30.24 16.52 -11.95
N ILE A 182 -29.22 16.83 -12.75
CA ILE A 182 -29.30 17.86 -13.80
C ILE A 182 -30.38 17.53 -14.85
N SER A 183 -30.64 16.24 -15.12
CA SER A 183 -31.67 15.83 -16.08
C SER A 183 -33.08 16.19 -15.63
N ASN A 184 -33.30 16.38 -14.33
CA ASN A 184 -34.58 16.79 -13.76
C ASN A 184 -34.71 18.32 -13.63
N GLY A 185 -33.79 19.09 -14.22
CA GLY A 185 -33.78 20.55 -14.19
C GLY A 185 -33.11 21.11 -12.92
N ASN A 186 -33.50 22.33 -12.54
CA ASN A 186 -32.93 23.01 -11.38
C ASN A 186 -33.36 22.35 -10.05
N PRO A 187 -32.56 22.47 -8.98
CA PRO A 187 -32.95 21.99 -7.64
C PRO A 187 -34.29 22.59 -7.19
N GLY A 188 -35.15 21.76 -6.60
CA GLY A 188 -36.48 22.15 -6.13
C GLY A 188 -37.27 20.97 -5.57
N PRO A 189 -38.56 21.14 -5.24
CA PRO A 189 -39.40 20.06 -4.69
C PRO A 189 -39.43 18.79 -5.55
N ASP A 190 -39.40 18.94 -6.87
CA ASP A 190 -39.42 17.85 -7.84
C ASP A 190 -38.02 17.32 -8.21
N ASN A 191 -36.96 17.97 -7.69
CA ASN A 191 -35.56 17.57 -7.88
C ASN A 191 -34.78 17.88 -6.59
N PRO A 192 -35.01 17.12 -5.51
CA PRO A 192 -34.38 17.38 -4.23
C PRO A 192 -32.87 17.20 -4.33
N SER A 193 -32.14 18.02 -3.58
CA SER A 193 -30.70 17.91 -3.47
C SER A 193 -30.34 17.17 -2.17
N GLU A 194 -29.27 16.38 -2.20
CA GLU A 194 -28.81 15.58 -1.06
C GLU A 194 -27.37 15.95 -0.68
N PRO A 195 -27.06 16.16 0.60
CA PRO A 195 -25.69 16.39 1.05
C PRO A 195 -24.75 15.25 0.64
N THR A 196 -23.60 15.59 0.08
CA THR A 196 -22.55 14.61 -0.26
C THR A 196 -21.23 15.32 -0.54
N THR A 197 -20.13 14.60 -0.36
CA THR A 197 -18.79 14.97 -0.87
C THR A 197 -18.34 14.06 -2.01
N ASP A 198 -19.16 13.07 -2.38
CA ASP A 198 -18.91 12.14 -3.47
C ASP A 198 -19.84 12.45 -4.66
N PHE A 199 -19.22 12.83 -5.78
CA PHE A 199 -19.92 13.27 -6.98
C PHE A 199 -19.58 12.42 -8.20
N LYS A 200 -20.43 12.54 -9.22
CA LYS A 200 -20.23 11.97 -10.55
C LYS A 200 -20.02 13.07 -11.57
N THR A 201 -19.23 12.82 -12.61
CA THR A 201 -19.01 13.76 -13.72
C THR A 201 -20.31 14.14 -14.45
N SER A 202 -21.36 13.33 -14.34
CA SER A 202 -22.70 13.58 -14.89
C SER A 202 -23.66 14.30 -13.93
N GLY A 203 -23.27 14.50 -12.66
CA GLY A 203 -24.13 15.05 -11.61
C GLY A 203 -23.97 16.56 -11.43
N GLY A 204 -25.02 17.21 -10.93
CA GLY A 204 -24.96 18.62 -10.54
C GLY A 204 -24.40 18.77 -9.14
N ILE A 205 -23.54 19.77 -8.95
CA ILE A 205 -22.98 20.13 -7.64
C ILE A 205 -23.53 21.48 -7.22
N LEU A 206 -23.99 21.56 -5.99
CA LEU A 206 -24.63 22.73 -5.41
C LEU A 206 -23.97 23.03 -4.06
N LEU A 207 -23.42 24.23 -3.88
CA LEU A 207 -23.05 24.72 -2.56
C LEU A 207 -24.30 25.29 -1.88
N MET A 208 -24.70 24.69 -0.76
CA MET A 208 -25.77 25.16 0.11
C MET A 208 -25.17 25.90 1.29
N VAL A 209 -25.67 27.12 1.53
CA VAL A 209 -25.21 28.01 2.59
C VAL A 209 -26.43 28.51 3.37
N ASP A 210 -26.48 28.19 4.66
CA ASP A 210 -27.57 28.54 5.55
C ASP A 210 -27.08 29.61 6.52
N ALA A 211 -27.33 30.88 6.19
CA ALA A 211 -26.99 32.00 7.06
C ALA A 211 -27.93 32.07 8.27
N LYS A 212 -27.39 32.46 9.43
CA LYS A 212 -28.17 32.75 10.62
C LYS A 212 -29.09 33.95 10.40
N GLU A 213 -30.15 34.06 11.20
CA GLU A 213 -31.08 35.19 11.11
C GLU A 213 -30.35 36.52 11.25
N GLY A 214 -30.65 37.48 10.37
CA GLY A 214 -30.03 38.81 10.36
C GLY A 214 -28.63 38.87 9.75
N ILE A 215 -28.04 37.73 9.36
CA ILE A 215 -26.76 37.70 8.66
C ILE A 215 -26.96 37.86 7.16
N GLY A 216 -26.26 38.84 6.59
CA GLY A 216 -26.18 39.06 5.16
C GLY A 216 -24.90 39.81 4.81
N GLY A 217 -24.44 39.64 3.57
CA GLY A 217 -23.18 40.21 3.10
C GLY A 217 -22.70 39.58 1.80
N GLU A 218 -21.52 40.01 1.37
CA GLU A 218 -20.88 39.52 0.15
C GLU A 218 -20.23 38.15 0.38
N ALA A 219 -20.53 37.18 -0.47
CA ALA A 219 -19.95 35.85 -0.45
C ALA A 219 -19.38 35.46 -1.81
N TYR A 220 -18.36 34.59 -1.83
CA TYR A 220 -17.84 33.94 -3.03
C TYR A 220 -17.18 32.61 -2.66
N PHE A 221 -16.82 31.78 -3.64
CA PHE A 221 -16.00 30.59 -3.38
C PHE A 221 -15.06 30.28 -4.54
N ASP A 222 -13.95 29.65 -4.19
CA ASP A 222 -13.00 29.07 -5.13
C ASP A 222 -13.11 27.55 -5.11
N VAL A 223 -12.82 26.92 -6.24
CA VAL A 223 -12.62 25.48 -6.36
C VAL A 223 -11.23 25.25 -6.89
N LEU A 224 -10.45 24.45 -6.18
CA LEU A 224 -9.08 24.11 -6.50
C LEU A 224 -8.95 22.60 -6.70
N ASN A 225 -8.01 22.18 -7.54
CA ASN A 225 -7.58 20.79 -7.60
C ASN A 225 -6.83 20.47 -6.30
N ALA A 226 -7.32 19.50 -5.53
CA ALA A 226 -6.77 19.20 -4.21
C ALA A 226 -5.39 18.52 -4.26
N THR A 227 -4.95 18.07 -5.43
CA THR A 227 -3.63 17.45 -5.64
C THR A 227 -2.60 18.48 -6.09
N SER A 228 -2.91 19.28 -7.10
CA SER A 228 -1.97 20.29 -7.64
C SER A 228 -2.02 21.64 -6.93
N GLY A 229 -3.11 21.92 -6.20
CA GLY A 229 -3.41 23.25 -5.66
C GLY A 229 -3.81 24.28 -6.73
N GLU A 230 -3.99 23.85 -7.98
CA GLU A 230 -4.39 24.73 -9.08
C GLU A 230 -5.84 25.19 -8.90
N GLN A 231 -6.08 26.50 -9.04
CA GLN A 231 -7.43 27.06 -9.02
C GLN A 231 -8.16 26.71 -10.32
N ILE A 232 -9.25 25.95 -10.18
CA ILE A 232 -10.05 25.45 -11.31
C ILE A 232 -11.17 26.42 -11.65
N PHE A 233 -11.78 27.01 -10.63
CA PHE A 233 -12.96 27.85 -10.79
C PHE A 233 -13.07 28.84 -9.64
N THR A 234 -13.59 30.04 -9.93
CA THR A 234 -14.02 31.01 -8.92
C THR A 234 -15.44 31.41 -9.23
N TYR A 235 -16.32 31.22 -8.25
CA TYR A 235 -17.68 31.71 -8.34
C TYR A 235 -17.69 33.23 -8.09
N PRO A 236 -18.38 34.01 -8.94
CA PRO A 236 -18.43 35.46 -8.77
C PRO A 236 -19.08 35.84 -7.44
N LYS A 237 -18.67 36.98 -6.89
CA LYS A 237 -19.24 37.53 -5.66
C LYS A 237 -20.75 37.72 -5.77
N TRP A 238 -21.48 37.33 -4.72
CA TRP A 238 -22.91 37.53 -4.62
C TRP A 238 -23.32 38.06 -3.25
N GLN A 239 -24.45 38.77 -3.21
CA GLN A 239 -25.08 39.19 -1.97
C GLN A 239 -25.92 38.06 -1.41
N MET A 240 -25.59 37.64 -0.19
CA MET A 240 -26.17 36.51 0.48
C MET A 240 -27.11 36.95 1.59
N TYR A 241 -28.21 36.22 1.73
CA TYR A 241 -29.21 36.41 2.78
C TYR A 241 -29.96 35.09 3.01
N GLY A 242 -30.14 34.69 4.26
CA GLY A 242 -30.85 33.46 4.63
C GLY A 242 -30.24 32.19 4.01
N ASN A 243 -31.10 31.28 3.56
CA ASN A 243 -30.71 30.01 2.92
C ASN A 243 -30.51 30.21 1.40
N MET A 244 -29.34 29.86 0.90
CA MET A 244 -29.00 29.99 -0.52
C MET A 244 -28.24 28.79 -1.07
N GLY A 245 -28.64 28.36 -2.27
CA GLY A 245 -27.89 27.41 -3.10
C GLY A 245 -27.16 28.10 -4.26
N ARG A 246 -25.92 27.69 -4.56
CA ARG A 246 -25.15 28.11 -5.74
C ARG A 246 -24.56 26.91 -6.47
N GLY A 247 -25.06 26.66 -7.68
CA GLY A 247 -24.51 25.63 -8.55
C GLY A 247 -23.24 26.11 -9.23
N PHE A 248 -22.32 25.20 -9.52
CA PHE A 248 -21.08 25.50 -10.26
C PHE A 248 -20.83 24.46 -11.36
N PRO A 249 -19.91 24.74 -12.30
CA PRO A 249 -19.71 23.89 -13.48
C PRO A 249 -19.39 22.44 -13.14
N MET A 250 -19.72 21.55 -14.07
CA MET A 250 -19.31 20.15 -13.97
C MET A 250 -17.79 20.06 -14.02
N LEU A 251 -17.23 19.27 -13.11
CA LEU A 251 -15.80 19.07 -12.98
C LEU A 251 -15.41 17.71 -13.60
N PRO A 252 -14.21 17.59 -14.18
CA PRO A 252 -13.70 16.29 -14.58
C PRO A 252 -13.51 15.38 -13.36
N ALA A 253 -13.23 14.10 -13.61
CA ALA A 253 -12.93 13.18 -12.51
C ALA A 253 -11.64 13.62 -11.79
N GLY A 254 -11.67 13.67 -10.46
CA GLY A 254 -10.58 14.21 -9.66
C GLY A 254 -10.98 14.51 -8.22
N GLU A 255 -10.04 15.09 -7.49
CA GLU A 255 -10.17 15.49 -6.09
C GLU A 255 -10.09 17.02 -6.00
N TYR A 256 -11.00 17.63 -5.26
CA TYR A 256 -11.18 19.08 -5.25
C TYR A 256 -11.31 19.64 -3.83
N GLU A 257 -10.93 20.91 -3.70
CA GLU A 257 -11.08 21.72 -2.50
C GLU A 257 -11.94 22.95 -2.85
N LEU A 258 -13.09 23.10 -2.20
CA LEU A 258 -13.89 24.32 -2.27
C LEU A 258 -13.53 25.21 -1.08
N ARG A 259 -13.14 26.46 -1.34
CA ARG A 259 -12.91 27.49 -0.31
C ARG A 259 -14.01 28.54 -0.39
N PHE A 260 -14.85 28.62 0.64
CA PHE A 260 -15.93 29.59 0.74
C PHE A 260 -15.48 30.82 1.55
N TYR A 261 -15.84 32.00 1.05
CA TYR A 261 -15.48 33.29 1.64
C TYR A 261 -16.74 34.14 1.87
N PHE A 262 -16.71 34.93 2.94
CA PHE A 262 -17.73 35.91 3.29
C PHE A 262 -17.05 37.19 3.76
N GLU A 263 -17.44 38.35 3.22
CA GLU A 263 -16.81 39.64 3.50
C GLU A 263 -15.27 39.60 3.31
N ASN A 264 -14.82 38.89 2.26
CA ASN A 264 -13.42 38.64 1.92
C ASN A 264 -12.60 37.89 2.98
N LYS A 265 -13.25 37.19 3.91
CA LYS A 265 -12.62 36.30 4.88
C LYS A 265 -12.90 34.85 4.51
N SER A 266 -11.89 33.98 4.62
CA SER A 266 -12.09 32.55 4.47
C SER A 266 -12.99 32.04 5.58
N MET A 267 -14.11 31.41 5.19
CA MET A 267 -15.12 30.94 6.12
C MET A 267 -15.24 29.43 6.11
N HIS A 268 -14.99 28.72 5.03
CA HIS A 268 -15.09 27.27 5.10
C HIS A 268 -14.32 26.61 3.98
N THR A 269 -13.83 25.40 4.24
CA THR A 269 -13.18 24.58 3.23
C THR A 269 -13.84 23.22 3.20
N ILE A 270 -14.31 22.80 2.01
CA ILE A 270 -14.94 21.50 1.78
C ILE A 270 -14.10 20.72 0.78
N LEU A 271 -13.71 19.50 1.13
CA LEU A 271 -13.04 18.58 0.23
C LEU A 271 -14.07 17.64 -0.39
N PHE A 272 -13.94 17.37 -1.69
CA PHE A 272 -14.89 16.52 -2.40
C PHE A 272 -14.25 15.81 -3.60
N GLY A 273 -14.78 14.64 -3.93
CA GLY A 273 -14.35 13.80 -5.04
C GLY A 273 -15.35 13.78 -6.17
N VAL A 274 -14.87 13.74 -7.41
CA VAL A 274 -15.67 13.55 -8.61
C VAL A 274 -15.19 12.30 -9.32
N SER A 275 -16.11 11.36 -9.53
CA SER A 275 -15.82 10.07 -10.18
C SER A 275 -16.49 9.97 -11.55
N GLY A 276 -15.88 9.17 -12.43
CA GLY A 276 -16.47 8.80 -13.72
C GLY A 276 -17.76 8.00 -13.60
#